data_AF-A0A7W1M9C5-F1
#
_entry.id   AF-A0A7W1M9C5-F1
#
_cell.length_a   1.000
_cell.length_b   1.000
_cell.length_c   1.000
_cell.angle_alpha   90.00
_cell.angle_beta   90.00
_cell.angle_gamma   90.00
#
_symmetry.space_group_name_H-M   'P 1'
#
loop_
_entity.id
_entity.type
_entity.pdbx_description
1 polymer ?
#
loop_
_entity_poly.entity_id
_entity_poly.type
_entity_poly.pdbx_seq_one_letter_code
_entity_poly.pdbx_strand_id
1 'polypeptide(L)'
;MATPLQMRLKHLMQEKNLRTSDLEKLAGLKMSAVRNIMLGKTKHPKAETLQAIAEVLGCAIADLLGKESTKEEGNLSPKVERPQLLVDAAKTLVSLLETNDCNLTLDQACLIIKETYAYSTQNESDGIDEQFAKWFFSKQKCS
;
A
#
# COMPACT_ATOMS: atom_id res chain seq x y z
N MET A 1 -30.57 10.68 -0.90
CA MET A 1 -29.56 9.74 -1.42
C MET A 1 -28.35 9.78 -0.51
N ALA A 2 -27.91 8.64 0.01
CA ALA A 2 -26.72 8.58 0.85
C ALA A 2 -25.46 8.65 -0.02
N THR A 3 -24.45 9.41 0.40
CA THR A 3 -23.18 9.51 -0.33
C THR A 3 -22.28 8.32 0.01
N PRO A 4 -21.38 7.88 -0.90
CA PRO A 4 -20.43 6.80 -0.61
C PRO A 4 -19.58 7.08 0.64
N LEU A 5 -19.22 8.35 0.87
CA LEU A 5 -18.55 8.82 2.07
C LEU A 5 -19.33 8.51 3.36
N GLN A 6 -20.66 8.68 3.38
CA GLN A 6 -21.48 8.40 4.55
C GLN A 6 -21.50 6.91 4.91
N MET A 7 -21.63 6.05 3.90
CA MET A 7 -21.66 4.61 4.11
C MET A 7 -20.32 4.11 4.65
N ARG A 8 -19.20 4.56 4.06
CA ARG A 8 -17.85 4.21 4.52
C ARG A 8 -17.55 4.73 5.92
N LEU A 9 -17.87 5.99 6.19
CA LEU A 9 -17.67 6.59 7.50
C LEU A 9 -18.48 5.85 8.57
N LYS A 10 -19.73 5.47 8.28
CA LYS A 10 -20.55 4.70 9.21
C LYS A 10 -19.95 3.33 9.49
N HIS A 11 -19.45 2.63 8.47
CA HIS A 11 -18.81 1.33 8.63
C HIS A 11 -17.58 1.41 9.55
N LEU A 12 -16.66 2.33 9.26
CA LEU A 12 -15.42 2.51 10.04
C LEU A 12 -15.71 2.90 11.49
N MET A 13 -16.73 3.73 11.73
CA MET A 13 -17.17 4.07 13.07
C MET A 13 -17.75 2.86 13.82
N GLN A 14 -18.48 1.98 13.14
CA GLN A 14 -18.99 0.75 13.74
C GLN A 14 -17.86 -0.22 14.11
N GLU A 15 -16.86 -0.38 13.24
CA GLU A 15 -15.67 -1.21 13.52
C GLU A 15 -14.90 -0.72 14.75
N LYS A 16 -14.80 0.60 14.94
CA LYS A 16 -14.11 1.21 16.08
C LYS A 16 -15.01 1.45 17.30
N ASN A 17 -16.29 1.05 17.24
CA ASN A 17 -17.29 1.30 18.29
C ASN A 17 -17.39 2.80 18.70
N LEU A 18 -17.20 3.71 17.74
CA LEU A 18 -17.20 5.16 17.97
C LEU A 18 -18.56 5.77 17.64
N ARG A 19 -19.04 6.69 18.51
CA ARG A 19 -20.21 7.52 18.21
C ARG A 19 -19.79 8.79 17.48
N THR A 20 -20.72 9.44 16.79
CA THR A 20 -20.46 10.69 16.04
C THR A 20 -19.88 11.77 16.94
N SER A 21 -20.38 11.88 18.16
CA SER A 21 -19.95 12.86 19.15
C SER A 21 -18.53 12.61 19.65
N ASP A 22 -18.13 11.34 19.75
CA ASP A 22 -16.80 10.94 20.18
C ASP A 22 -15.79 11.19 19.06
N LEU A 23 -16.16 10.85 17.81
CA LEU A 23 -15.35 11.14 16.63
C LEU A 23 -15.13 12.65 16.46
N GLU A 24 -16.15 13.49 16.67
CA GLU A 24 -16.00 14.95 16.58
C GLU A 24 -15.04 15.51 17.64
N LYS A 25 -15.10 14.99 18.87
CA LYS A 25 -14.19 15.39 19.95
C LYS A 25 -12.75 14.96 19.68
N LEU A 26 -12.56 13.70 19.27
CA LEU A 26 -11.25 13.14 19.00
C LEU A 26 -10.60 13.79 17.78
N ALA A 27 -11.38 14.14 16.76
CA ALA A 27 -10.89 14.79 15.55
C ALA A 27 -10.72 16.32 15.70
N GLY A 28 -11.02 16.88 16.88
CA GLY A 28 -10.99 18.34 17.09
C GLY A 28 -11.97 19.10 16.18
N LEU A 29 -13.04 18.45 15.75
CA LEU A 29 -14.03 19.01 14.83
C LEU A 29 -15.20 19.65 15.59
N LYS A 30 -15.89 20.58 14.92
CA LYS A 30 -17.14 21.13 15.43
C LYS A 30 -18.16 20.01 15.64
N MET A 31 -18.91 20.05 16.75
CA MET A 31 -19.95 19.09 17.21
C MET A 31 -21.14 18.86 16.25
N SER A 32 -21.01 19.29 15.00
CA SER A 32 -22.00 19.13 13.94
C SER A 32 -21.37 18.74 12.60
N ALA A 33 -20.04 18.67 12.50
CA ALA A 33 -19.34 18.43 11.24
C ALA A 33 -19.61 17.01 10.74
N VAL A 34 -19.34 16.00 11.58
CA VAL A 34 -19.58 14.59 11.25
C VAL A 34 -21.08 14.35 11.12
N ARG A 35 -21.89 14.94 12.01
CA ARG A 35 -23.36 14.84 11.91
C ARG A 35 -23.89 15.39 10.59
N ASN A 36 -23.40 16.54 10.11
CA ASN A 36 -23.84 17.12 8.84
C ASN A 36 -23.38 16.31 7.63
N ILE A 37 -22.21 15.68 7.70
CA ILE A 37 -21.75 14.71 6.71
C ILE A 37 -22.71 13.52 6.69
N MET A 38 -23.02 12.92 7.85
CA MET A 38 -23.95 11.78 7.97
C MET A 38 -25.37 12.08 7.49
N LEU A 39 -25.87 13.30 7.74
CA LEU A 39 -27.19 13.74 7.29
C LEU A 39 -27.24 14.18 5.82
N GLY A 40 -26.08 14.26 5.15
CA GLY A 40 -25.99 14.64 3.73
C GLY A 40 -26.13 16.12 3.45
N LYS A 41 -26.11 16.94 4.52
CA LYS A 41 -26.02 18.39 4.41
C LYS A 41 -24.67 18.83 3.86
N THR A 42 -23.62 18.08 4.18
CA THR A 42 -22.26 18.29 3.67
C THR A 42 -21.88 17.17 2.71
N LYS A 43 -21.90 17.47 1.41
CA LYS A 43 -21.49 16.54 0.35
C LYS A 43 -19.98 16.54 0.10
N HIS A 44 -19.33 17.67 0.33
CA HIS A 44 -17.90 17.89 0.10
C HIS A 44 -17.28 18.53 1.35
N PRO A 45 -16.92 17.74 2.37
CA PRO A 45 -16.14 18.25 3.50
C PRO A 45 -14.78 18.76 3.02
N LYS A 46 -14.21 19.71 3.76
CA LYS A 46 -12.86 20.22 3.47
C LYS A 46 -11.82 19.10 3.68
N ALA A 47 -10.70 19.20 2.97
CA ALA A 47 -9.59 18.26 3.10
C ALA A 47 -9.12 18.12 4.56
N GLU A 48 -9.03 19.24 5.29
CA GLU A 48 -8.69 19.28 6.72
C GLU A 48 -9.66 18.44 7.58
N THR A 49 -10.96 18.50 7.28
CA THR A 49 -11.98 17.72 8.01
C THR A 49 -11.86 16.24 7.71
N LEU A 50 -11.58 15.87 6.45
CA LEU A 50 -11.36 14.48 6.06
C LEU A 50 -10.09 13.92 6.71
N GLN A 51 -9.02 14.70 6.74
CA GLN A 51 -7.75 14.30 7.34
C GLN A 51 -7.91 14.03 8.83
N ALA A 52 -8.53 14.96 9.57
CA ALA A 52 -8.76 14.79 11.00
C ALA A 52 -9.61 13.55 11.33
N ILE A 53 -10.62 13.26 10.50
CA ILE A 53 -11.43 12.04 10.64
C ILE A 53 -10.59 10.79 10.34
N ALA A 54 -9.78 10.83 9.29
CA ALA A 54 -8.93 9.73 8.87
C ALA A 54 -7.88 9.37 9.94
N GLU A 55 -7.27 10.38 10.56
CA GLU A 55 -6.29 10.22 11.65
C GLU A 55 -6.89 9.52 12.86
N VAL A 56 -8.09 9.92 13.28
CA VAL A 56 -8.79 9.27 14.42
C VAL A 56 -9.22 7.85 14.10
N LEU A 57 -9.64 7.60 12.86
CA LEU A 57 -10.06 6.27 12.41
C LEU A 57 -8.87 5.37 12.07
N GLY A 58 -7.66 5.92 11.94
CA GLY A 58 -6.44 5.21 11.54
C GLY A 58 -6.49 4.72 10.09
N CYS A 59 -7.15 5.46 9.19
CA CYS A 59 -7.26 5.12 7.77
C CYS A 59 -6.71 6.23 6.88
N ALA A 60 -6.55 5.98 5.58
CA ALA A 60 -6.21 7.03 4.62
C ALA A 60 -7.48 7.80 4.21
N ILE A 61 -7.31 9.06 3.79
CA ILE A 61 -8.41 9.88 3.23
C ILE A 61 -9.06 9.19 2.02
N ALA A 62 -8.28 8.44 1.24
CA ALA A 62 -8.77 7.65 0.11
C ALA A 62 -9.79 6.58 0.54
N ASP A 63 -9.54 5.89 1.66
CA ASP A 63 -10.45 4.87 2.20
C ASP A 63 -11.80 5.46 2.62
N LEU A 64 -11.82 6.71 3.09
CA LEU A 64 -13.04 7.44 3.42
C LEU A 64 -13.86 7.81 2.17
N LEU A 65 -13.18 8.24 1.11
CA LEU A 65 -13.82 8.71 -0.11
C LEU A 65 -14.39 7.57 -0.96
N GLY A 66 -14.13 6.32 -0.62
CA GLY A 66 -14.60 5.17 -1.38
C GLY A 66 -14.06 5.14 -2.81
N LYS A 67 -13.02 5.95 -3.10
CA LYS A 67 -12.02 5.47 -4.04
C LYS A 67 -11.54 4.22 -3.36
N GLU A 68 -11.80 3.09 -3.98
CA GLU A 68 -10.98 1.92 -3.75
C GLU A 68 -9.56 2.47 -3.89
N SER A 69 -8.92 2.81 -2.76
CA SER A 69 -7.50 2.62 -2.64
C SER A 69 -7.36 1.24 -3.22
N THR A 70 -6.72 1.14 -4.38
CA THR A 70 -6.22 -0.11 -4.92
C THR A 70 -5.18 -0.61 -3.90
N LYS A 71 -5.64 -0.95 -2.69
CA LYS A 71 -5.14 -2.08 -1.94
C LYS A 71 -5.79 -3.29 -2.59
N GLU A 72 -5.43 -3.50 -3.84
CA GLU A 72 -5.12 -4.84 -4.28
C GLU A 72 -3.87 -5.29 -3.51
N GLU A 73 -4.01 -5.48 -2.21
CA GLU A 73 -3.25 -6.52 -1.51
C GLU A 73 -3.87 -7.90 -1.81
N GLY A 74 -4.84 -7.96 -2.73
CA GLY A 74 -5.17 -9.19 -3.46
C GLY A 74 -4.13 -9.43 -4.55
N ASN A 75 -3.09 -10.19 -4.25
CA ASN A 75 -2.21 -10.85 -5.25
C ASN A 75 -1.88 -10.01 -6.51
N LEU A 76 -1.39 -8.77 -6.35
CA LEU A 76 -0.65 -8.07 -7.40
C LEU A 76 0.73 -8.69 -7.66
N SER A 77 1.08 -9.76 -6.95
CA SER A 77 2.21 -10.58 -7.35
C SER A 77 1.90 -11.11 -8.75
N PRO A 78 2.78 -10.87 -9.74
CA PRO A 78 2.63 -11.51 -11.04
C PRO A 78 2.43 -13.01 -10.79
N LYS A 79 1.46 -13.61 -11.48
CA LYS A 79 1.29 -15.06 -11.44
C LYS A 79 2.67 -15.68 -11.70
N VAL A 80 3.05 -16.68 -10.91
CA VAL A 80 4.34 -17.34 -11.12
C VAL A 80 4.21 -18.20 -12.38
N GLU A 81 4.33 -17.55 -13.54
CA GLU A 81 4.24 -18.17 -14.85
C GLU A 81 5.49 -19.03 -15.13
N ARG A 82 6.62 -18.68 -14.52
CA ARG A 82 7.92 -19.35 -14.71
C ARG A 82 8.61 -19.63 -13.37
N PRO A 83 8.27 -20.72 -12.65
CA PRO A 83 8.83 -21.01 -11.32
C PRO A 83 10.36 -21.22 -11.33
N GLN A 84 10.93 -21.67 -12.45
CA GLN A 84 12.39 -21.80 -12.62
C GLN A 84 13.11 -20.45 -12.50
N LEU A 85 12.58 -19.38 -13.14
CA LEU A 85 13.16 -18.04 -13.06
C LEU A 85 13.10 -17.46 -11.65
N LEU A 86 12.11 -17.83 -10.84
CA LEU A 86 12.06 -17.39 -9.44
C LEU A 86 13.22 -17.99 -8.64
N VAL A 87 13.49 -19.28 -8.84
CA VAL A 87 14.59 -19.98 -8.19
C VAL A 87 15.94 -19.41 -8.64
N ASP A 88 16.10 -19.16 -9.93
CA ASP A 88 17.34 -18.61 -10.45
C ASP A 88 17.57 -17.17 -9.95
N ALA A 89 16.50 -16.39 -9.72
CA ALA A 89 16.61 -15.02 -9.21
C ALA A 89 17.12 -15.03 -7.77
N ALA A 90 16.60 -15.96 -6.97
CA ALA A 90 17.09 -16.19 -5.61
C ALA A 90 18.55 -16.67 -5.61
N LYS A 91 18.94 -17.62 -6.47
CA LYS A 91 20.34 -18.05 -6.59
C LYS A 91 21.26 -16.90 -6.97
N THR A 92 20.84 -16.07 -7.92
CA THR A 92 21.60 -14.90 -8.36
C THR A 92 21.83 -13.93 -7.20
N LEU A 93 20.79 -13.67 -6.40
CA LEU A 93 20.93 -12.85 -5.20
C LEU A 93 21.91 -13.47 -4.20
N VAL A 94 21.82 -14.79 -3.94
CA VAL A 94 22.74 -15.48 -3.02
C VAL A 94 24.19 -15.34 -3.50
N SER A 95 24.47 -15.59 -4.78
CA SER A 95 25.82 -15.41 -5.35
C SER A 95 26.33 -13.96 -5.21
N LEU A 96 25.43 -12.97 -5.32
CA LEU A 96 25.77 -11.56 -5.13
C LEU A 96 26.10 -11.22 -3.67
N LEU A 97 25.37 -11.83 -2.72
CA LEU A 97 25.61 -11.68 -1.29
C LEU A 97 26.91 -12.38 -0.85
N GLU A 98 27.21 -13.57 -1.39
CA GLU A 98 28.47 -14.28 -1.08
C GLU A 98 29.70 -13.51 -1.57
N THR A 99 29.57 -12.79 -2.69
CA THR A 99 30.66 -11.98 -3.27
C THR A 99 30.79 -10.61 -2.60
N ASN A 100 29.75 -10.15 -1.89
CA ASN A 100 29.70 -8.81 -1.30
C ASN A 100 29.25 -8.88 0.16
N ASP A 101 30.16 -8.60 1.09
CA ASP A 101 29.84 -8.45 2.51
C ASP A 101 28.93 -7.23 2.69
N CYS A 102 27.61 -7.46 2.81
CA CYS A 102 26.59 -6.42 2.79
C CYS A 102 25.47 -6.70 3.77
N ASN A 103 25.06 -5.66 4.48
CA ASN A 103 23.98 -5.70 5.46
C ASN A 103 22.65 -5.41 4.74
N LEU A 104 22.16 -6.38 3.97
CA LEU A 104 20.90 -6.26 3.24
C LEU A 104 19.73 -6.67 4.15
N THR A 105 18.66 -5.87 4.17
CA THR A 105 17.43 -6.26 4.87
C THR A 105 16.65 -7.30 4.07
N LEU A 106 15.80 -8.07 4.77
CA LEU A 106 14.95 -9.08 4.13
C LEU A 106 14.00 -8.45 3.08
N ASP A 107 13.48 -7.26 3.36
CA ASP A 107 12.64 -6.49 2.42
C ASP A 107 13.41 -6.13 1.14
N GLN A 108 14.64 -5.67 1.26
CA GLN A 108 15.49 -5.37 0.10
C GLN A 108 15.81 -6.63 -0.71
N ALA A 109 16.09 -7.75 -0.05
CA ALA A 109 16.31 -9.04 -0.70
C ALA A 109 15.08 -9.48 -1.51
N CYS A 110 13.90 -9.46 -0.90
CA CYS A 110 12.63 -9.78 -1.55
C CYS A 110 12.33 -8.84 -2.73
N LEU A 111 12.63 -7.55 -2.59
CA LEU A 111 12.43 -6.57 -3.66
C LEU A 111 13.33 -6.86 -4.87
N ILE A 112 14.61 -7.19 -4.65
CA ILE A 112 15.54 -7.53 -5.74
C ILE A 112 15.07 -8.77 -6.48
N ILE A 113 14.65 -9.81 -5.77
CA ILE A 113 14.12 -11.05 -6.39
C ILE A 113 12.89 -10.71 -7.23
N LYS A 114 11.96 -9.93 -6.69
CA LYS A 114 10.71 -9.54 -7.37
C LYS A 114 11.00 -8.76 -8.66
N GLU A 115 11.84 -7.75 -8.60
CA GLU A 115 12.17 -6.91 -9.76
C GLU A 115 12.96 -7.68 -10.82
N THR A 116 13.91 -8.52 -10.40
CA THR A 116 14.71 -9.35 -11.33
C THR A 116 13.82 -10.36 -12.07
N TYR A 117 12.89 -10.99 -11.35
CA TYR A 117 11.90 -11.88 -11.94
C TYR A 117 10.96 -11.13 -12.90
N ALA A 118 10.44 -9.97 -12.49
CA ALA A 118 9.52 -9.17 -13.28
C ALA A 118 10.17 -8.67 -14.58
N TYR A 119 11.44 -8.24 -14.51
CA TYR A 119 12.21 -7.79 -15.67
C TYR A 119 12.45 -8.93 -16.67
N SER A 120 12.86 -10.10 -16.18
CA SER A 120 13.11 -11.28 -17.02
C SER A 120 11.84 -11.79 -17.68
N THR A 121 10.69 -11.65 -17.00
CA THR A 121 9.37 -12.02 -17.55
C THR A 121 8.92 -11.06 -18.65
N GLN A 122 9.15 -9.75 -18.48
CA GLN A 122 8.74 -8.72 -19.46
C GLN A 122 9.58 -8.73 -20.75
N ASN A 123 10.87 -9.10 -20.65
CA ASN A 123 11.78 -9.13 -21.80
C ASN A 123 11.80 -10.46 -22.57
N GLU A 124 10.88 -11.39 -22.29
CA GLU A 124 10.80 -12.74 -22.90
C GLU A 124 12.16 -13.48 -22.96
N SER A 125 13.06 -13.18 -22.02
CA SER A 125 14.39 -13.80 -22.01
C SER A 125 14.28 -15.23 -21.47
N ASP A 126 15.03 -16.15 -22.09
CA ASP A 126 15.04 -17.57 -21.70
C ASP A 126 15.71 -17.78 -20.33
N GLY A 127 16.48 -16.79 -19.86
CA GLY A 127 17.15 -16.78 -18.57
C GLY A 127 17.11 -15.42 -17.89
N ILE A 128 17.70 -15.37 -16.70
CA ILE A 128 17.78 -14.15 -15.90
C ILE A 128 18.85 -13.22 -16.44
N ASP A 129 18.48 -11.94 -16.54
CA ASP A 129 19.44 -10.89 -16.82
C ASP A 129 20.30 -10.60 -15.58
N GLU A 130 21.47 -11.24 -15.54
CA GLU A 130 22.46 -11.01 -14.48
C GLU A 130 22.96 -9.56 -14.42
N GLN A 131 22.95 -8.83 -15.53
CA GLN A 131 23.40 -7.43 -15.55
C GLN A 131 22.39 -6.54 -14.85
N PHE A 132 21.09 -6.77 -15.10
CA PHE A 132 20.02 -6.10 -14.37
C PHE A 132 20.08 -6.41 -12.87
N ALA A 133 20.24 -7.68 -12.49
CA ALA A 133 20.35 -8.08 -11.09
C ALA A 133 21.53 -7.38 -10.37
N LYS A 134 22.71 -7.34 -11.02
CA LYS A 134 23.90 -6.64 -10.52
C LYS A 134 23.69 -5.13 -10.40
N TRP A 135 23.08 -4.52 -11.41
CA TRP A 135 22.76 -3.09 -11.40
C TRP A 135 21.77 -2.72 -10.29
N PHE A 136 20.68 -3.50 -10.16
CA PHE A 136 19.64 -3.24 -9.17
C PHE A 136 20.15 -3.48 -7.74
N PHE A 137 20.97 -4.51 -7.54
CA PHE A 137 21.68 -4.75 -6.28
C PHE A 137 22.57 -3.56 -5.90
N SER A 138 23.34 -3.01 -6.84
CA SER A 138 24.18 -1.82 -6.61
C SER A 138 23.36 -0.59 -6.21
N LYS A 139 22.17 -0.42 -6.80
CA LYS A 139 21.21 0.65 -6.48
C LYS A 139 20.68 0.58 -5.04
N GLN A 140 20.40 -0.62 -4.53
CA GLN A 140 19.90 -0.83 -3.16
C GLN A 140 20.98 -0.67 -2.08
N LYS A 141 22.26 -0.79 -2.45
CA LYS A 141 23.41 -0.66 -1.55
C LYS A 141 23.68 0.79 -1.10
N CYS A 142 22.99 1.79 -1.67
CA CYS A 142 23.24 3.23 -1.47
C CYS A 142 22.02 4.05 -0.98
N SER A 143 20.99 3.42 -0.39
CA SER A 143 19.90 4.14 0.30
C SER A 143 19.84 3.84 1.79
#